data_AF-A0A6N7LTT1-F1
#
_entry.id   AF-A0A6N7LTT1-F1
#
_cell.length_a   1.000
_cell.length_b   1.000
_cell.length_c   1.000
_cell.angle_alpha   90.00
_cell.angle_beta   90.00
_cell.angle_gamma   90.00
#
_symmetry.space_group_name_H-M   'P 1'
#
loop_
_entity.id
_entity.type
_entity.pdbx_description
1 polymer ?
#
loop_
_entity_poly.entity_id
_entity_poly.type
_entity_poly.pdbx_seq_one_letter_code
_entity_poly.pdbx_strand_id
1 'polypeptide(L)'
;MTKQHRFDGFHTAFLAAAMTFSPGIVSAVPVDATLDYTCVFPIIEEQSMQVAITSDMPERLAPGEASGVFNIDAVATVSADAWNGLHFVGSKTLSGKVNAASVISAPGLTLPLVIPMQIPSKALPDSQEAFSVSASGQTPSLSFTTANTGEVDIVVGDLVMQLQPLDGNTNPTGLGFFESECSLDSGQTGLLHTIIVDEETSQDAVFPFIGQATINQHSDLPLSGTLVLAVEPGSTDIAGDMVFDSARLIVKVISFFNTLTLEADVAFHPQGEADGSISDDSLTLRQSTEVQLQNARLKMFGLPISSSGVGQCKSQSPVMLNLSTPGDGNFSLNGGGPLEGQFELPPFTDCGLLTSAINQLISGMDNHMNITLTGEL
;
A
#
# COMPACT_ATOMS: atom_id res chain seq x y z
N MET A 1 30.34 -66.27 6.92
CA MET A 1 29.36 -65.50 7.72
C MET A 1 29.68 -64.03 7.51
N THR A 2 29.03 -63.41 6.54
CA THR A 2 29.33 -62.05 6.07
C THR A 2 28.20 -61.15 6.56
N LYS A 3 28.51 -60.19 7.44
CA LYS A 3 27.54 -59.20 7.94
C LYS A 3 27.65 -57.94 7.11
N GLN A 4 26.57 -57.61 6.42
CA GLN A 4 26.40 -56.39 5.63
C GLN A 4 25.54 -55.44 6.48
N HIS A 5 26.12 -54.31 6.89
CA HIS A 5 25.40 -53.26 7.60
C HIS A 5 24.63 -52.40 6.57
N ARG A 6 23.31 -52.34 6.75
CA ARG A 6 22.38 -51.46 6.03
C ARG A 6 22.30 -50.16 6.85
N PHE A 7 22.68 -49.04 6.24
CA PHE A 7 22.48 -47.70 6.81
C PHE A 7 21.06 -47.25 6.41
N ASP A 8 20.20 -47.07 7.41
CA ASP A 8 18.87 -46.47 7.27
C ASP A 8 19.02 -44.95 7.13
N GLY A 9 18.36 -44.41 6.10
CA GLY A 9 18.30 -42.98 5.81
C GLY A 9 17.43 -42.24 6.82
N PHE A 10 17.99 -41.20 7.44
CA PHE A 10 17.23 -40.19 8.17
C PHE A 10 16.61 -39.22 7.16
N HIS A 11 15.28 -39.30 6.99
CA HIS A 11 14.50 -38.23 6.40
C HIS A 11 14.23 -37.17 7.47
N THR A 12 14.88 -36.01 7.33
CA THR A 12 14.61 -34.82 8.12
C THR A 12 13.41 -34.11 7.49
N ALA A 13 12.24 -34.26 8.11
CA ALA A 13 11.03 -33.54 7.71
C ALA A 13 11.17 -32.07 8.13
N PHE A 14 11.28 -31.16 7.16
CA PHE A 14 11.11 -29.72 7.39
C PHE A 14 9.61 -29.44 7.61
N LEU A 15 9.26 -29.04 8.83
CA LEU A 15 7.97 -28.44 9.15
C LEU A 15 7.97 -27.00 8.64
N ALA A 16 7.41 -26.77 7.46
CA ALA A 16 7.04 -25.43 7.01
C ALA A 16 5.80 -24.99 7.80
N ALA A 17 5.97 -24.07 8.75
CA ALA A 17 4.87 -23.37 9.38
C ALA A 17 4.35 -22.32 8.40
N ALA A 18 3.30 -22.67 7.66
CA ALA A 18 2.56 -21.69 6.85
C ALA A 18 1.87 -20.70 7.79
N MET A 19 2.43 -19.49 7.93
CA MET A 19 1.70 -18.36 8.53
C MET A 19 0.69 -17.88 7.49
N THR A 20 -0.56 -18.28 7.65
CA THR A 20 -1.67 -17.74 6.86
C THR A 20 -1.92 -16.30 7.29
N PHE A 21 -1.46 -15.33 6.50
CA PHE A 21 -1.95 -13.96 6.59
C PHE A 21 -3.45 -13.98 6.24
N SER A 22 -4.29 -13.74 7.25
CA SER A 22 -5.71 -13.49 7.02
C SER A 22 -5.83 -12.03 6.60
N PRO A 23 -6.42 -11.69 5.44
CA PRO A 23 -6.72 -10.30 5.12
C PRO A 23 -7.58 -9.75 6.26
N GLY A 24 -7.16 -8.60 6.81
CA GLY A 24 -7.89 -7.93 7.87
C GLY A 24 -9.32 -7.73 7.44
N ILE A 25 -10.26 -8.38 8.12
CA ILE A 25 -11.68 -8.17 7.87
C ILE A 25 -11.96 -6.74 8.33
N VAL A 26 -12.36 -5.86 7.42
CA VAL A 26 -12.98 -4.58 7.77
C VAL A 26 -14.27 -4.92 8.50
N SER A 27 -14.21 -4.93 9.83
CA SER A 27 -15.40 -5.09 10.65
C SER A 27 -16.06 -3.73 10.73
N ALA A 28 -17.26 -3.61 10.18
CA ALA A 28 -18.12 -2.51 10.56
C ALA A 28 -18.43 -2.64 12.05
N VAL A 29 -18.33 -1.52 12.78
CA VAL A 29 -18.61 -1.40 14.20
C VAL A 29 -19.90 -0.60 14.34
N PRO A 30 -20.84 -1.03 15.21
CA PRO A 30 -22.04 -0.26 15.48
C PRO A 30 -21.66 1.06 16.16
N VAL A 31 -22.21 2.14 15.63
CA VAL A 31 -22.10 3.50 16.12
C VAL A 31 -23.46 3.93 16.64
N ASP A 32 -23.50 4.34 17.90
CA ASP A 32 -24.70 4.83 18.58
C ASP A 32 -24.40 6.21 19.19
N ALA A 33 -25.20 7.21 18.85
CA ALA A 33 -25.11 8.55 19.43
C ALA A 33 -26.48 9.08 19.79
N THR A 34 -26.57 9.91 20.84
CA THR A 34 -27.78 10.65 21.17
C THR A 34 -27.42 12.12 21.25
N LEU A 35 -28.10 12.93 20.44
CA LEU A 35 -27.83 14.35 20.30
C LEU A 35 -29.10 15.16 20.55
N ASP A 36 -28.95 16.32 21.18
CA ASP A 36 -30.07 17.24 21.41
C ASP A 36 -30.01 18.42 20.43
N TYR A 37 -31.18 18.78 19.92
CA TYR A 37 -31.37 19.82 18.93
C TYR A 37 -32.45 20.79 19.39
N THR A 38 -32.30 22.04 18.97
CA THR A 38 -33.35 23.06 19.04
C THR A 38 -33.90 23.30 17.65
N CYS A 39 -35.17 22.95 17.44
CA CYS A 39 -35.86 23.10 16.16
C CYS A 39 -36.84 24.26 16.18
N VAL A 40 -36.88 25.06 15.12
CA VAL A 40 -37.84 26.16 14.96
C VAL A 40 -39.04 25.68 14.16
N PHE A 41 -40.24 25.82 14.72
CA PHE A 41 -41.51 25.47 14.09
C PHE A 41 -42.39 26.71 13.85
N PRO A 42 -43.17 26.77 12.75
CA PRO A 42 -43.90 27.98 12.38
C PRO A 42 -44.91 28.53 13.41
N ILE A 43 -45.46 27.69 14.29
CA ILE A 43 -46.54 28.06 15.24
C ILE A 43 -46.07 28.01 16.70
N ILE A 44 -45.27 27.01 17.04
CA ILE A 44 -44.84 26.72 18.42
C ILE A 44 -43.39 27.19 18.69
N GLU A 45 -42.81 27.90 17.73
CA GLU A 45 -41.46 28.47 17.81
C GLU A 45 -40.40 27.40 18.13
N GLU A 46 -39.42 27.71 18.97
CA GLU A 46 -38.32 26.82 19.34
C GLU A 46 -38.80 25.66 20.21
N GLN A 47 -38.39 24.44 19.85
CA GLN A 47 -38.70 23.22 20.57
C GLN A 47 -37.46 22.33 20.66
N SER A 48 -37.24 21.77 21.85
CA SER A 48 -36.18 20.78 22.08
C SER A 48 -36.56 19.42 21.48
N MET A 49 -35.61 18.78 20.81
CA MET A 49 -35.76 17.46 20.22
C MET A 49 -34.50 16.64 20.46
N GLN A 50 -34.65 15.44 21.01
CA GLN A 50 -33.54 14.50 21.16
C GLN A 50 -33.56 13.49 20.00
N VAL A 51 -32.40 13.22 19.40
CA VAL A 51 -32.26 12.29 18.28
C VAL A 51 -31.25 11.20 18.65
N ALA A 52 -31.71 9.95 18.67
CA ALA A 52 -30.84 8.78 18.74
C ALA A 52 -30.47 8.36 17.31
N ILE A 53 -29.18 8.26 17.01
CA ILE A 53 -28.62 7.91 15.70
C ILE A 53 -27.90 6.58 15.83
N THR A 54 -28.16 5.67 14.89
CA THR A 54 -27.51 4.36 14.81
C THR A 54 -27.00 4.10 13.40
N SER A 55 -25.79 3.55 13.27
CA SER A 55 -25.23 3.15 11.97
C SER A 55 -24.09 2.15 12.16
N ASP A 56 -23.82 1.31 11.16
CA ASP A 56 -22.62 0.48 11.13
C ASP A 56 -21.55 1.16 10.26
N MET A 57 -20.41 1.48 10.87
CA MET A 57 -19.31 2.19 10.20
C MET A 57 -17.97 1.45 10.35
N PRO A 58 -17.06 1.49 9.36
CA PRO A 58 -15.76 0.83 9.47
C PRO A 58 -14.94 1.51 10.56
N GLU A 59 -14.20 0.71 11.33
CA GLU A 59 -13.21 1.26 12.27
C GLU A 59 -11.95 1.74 11.53
N ARG A 60 -11.60 1.05 10.44
CA ARG A 60 -10.38 1.30 9.67
C ARG A 60 -10.58 1.12 8.17
N LEU A 61 -9.77 1.80 7.39
CA LEU A 61 -9.69 1.67 5.92
C LEU A 61 -8.23 1.67 5.48
N ALA A 62 -7.89 0.82 4.52
CA ALA A 62 -6.62 0.96 3.81
C ALA A 62 -6.68 2.15 2.82
N PRO A 63 -5.55 2.78 2.49
CA PRO A 63 -5.50 3.77 1.41
C PRO A 63 -6.06 3.21 0.10
N GLY A 64 -6.92 3.99 -0.57
CA GLY A 64 -7.63 3.60 -1.78
C GLY A 64 -8.85 2.69 -1.56
N GLU A 65 -9.03 2.13 -0.37
CA GLU A 65 -10.20 1.31 -0.04
C GLU A 65 -11.47 2.18 0.06
N ALA A 66 -12.55 1.69 -0.54
CA ALA A 66 -13.86 2.33 -0.45
C ALA A 66 -14.56 1.90 0.83
N SER A 67 -15.09 2.86 1.58
CA SER A 67 -15.82 2.62 2.83
C SER A 67 -17.12 1.84 2.64
N GLY A 68 -17.67 1.84 1.43
CA GLY A 68 -19.03 1.39 1.18
C GLY A 68 -20.07 2.41 1.65
N VAL A 69 -21.33 2.08 1.38
CA VAL A 69 -22.49 2.88 1.82
C VAL A 69 -22.84 2.50 3.25
N PHE A 70 -23.06 3.49 4.11
CA PHE A 70 -23.59 3.29 5.46
C PHE A 70 -25.08 3.58 5.48
N ASN A 71 -25.86 2.69 6.10
CA ASN A 71 -27.24 2.98 6.43
C ASN A 71 -27.26 3.80 7.73
N ILE A 72 -27.96 4.92 7.71
CA ILE A 72 -28.19 5.75 8.90
C ILE A 72 -29.64 5.57 9.30
N ASP A 73 -29.88 5.17 10.54
CA ASP A 73 -31.18 5.18 11.17
C ASP A 73 -31.18 6.22 12.30
N ALA A 74 -32.25 7.00 12.39
CA ALA A 74 -32.42 8.00 13.43
C ALA A 74 -33.81 7.93 14.03
N VAL A 75 -33.91 8.10 15.35
CA VAL A 75 -35.16 8.16 16.10
C VAL A 75 -35.18 9.47 16.89
N ALA A 76 -36.00 10.41 16.43
CA ALA A 76 -36.26 11.66 17.12
C ALA A 76 -37.37 11.47 18.18
N THR A 77 -37.19 12.04 19.37
CA THR A 77 -38.23 12.14 20.40
C THR A 77 -38.86 13.52 20.34
N VAL A 78 -40.12 13.58 19.93
CA VAL A 78 -40.92 14.79 19.74
C VAL A 78 -41.69 15.10 21.02
N SER A 79 -41.68 16.37 21.43
CA SER A 79 -42.33 16.83 22.67
C SER A 79 -43.86 16.76 22.62
N ALA A 80 -44.49 16.74 23.79
CA ALA A 80 -45.96 16.82 23.90
C ALA A 80 -46.53 18.17 23.41
N ASP A 81 -45.72 19.24 23.40
CA ASP A 81 -46.09 20.56 22.87
C ASP A 81 -46.09 20.56 21.33
N ALA A 82 -45.11 19.90 20.72
CA ALA A 82 -45.10 19.66 19.28
C ALA A 82 -46.25 18.77 18.82
N TRP A 83 -46.62 17.76 19.62
CA TRP A 83 -47.87 17.01 19.40
C TRP A 83 -49.09 17.94 19.41
N ASN A 84 -49.18 18.86 20.37
CA ASN A 84 -50.30 19.79 20.48
C ASN A 84 -50.39 20.73 19.27
N GLY A 85 -49.26 21.25 18.79
CA GLY A 85 -49.20 22.05 17.56
C GLY A 85 -49.71 21.29 16.33
N LEU A 86 -49.31 20.02 16.17
CA LEU A 86 -49.79 19.15 15.08
C LEU A 86 -51.27 18.82 15.20
N HIS A 87 -51.75 18.58 16.43
CA HIS A 87 -53.17 18.35 16.70
C HIS A 87 -54.02 19.58 16.38
N PHE A 88 -53.54 20.78 16.75
CA PHE A 88 -54.22 22.05 16.50
C PHE A 88 -54.46 22.32 15.02
N VAL A 89 -53.52 21.94 14.15
CA VAL A 89 -53.68 22.05 12.68
C VAL A 89 -54.48 20.89 12.07
N GLY A 90 -55.01 19.97 12.90
CA GLY A 90 -55.85 18.86 12.46
C GLY A 90 -55.08 17.65 11.91
N SER A 91 -53.79 17.55 12.21
CA SER A 91 -52.95 16.44 11.74
C SER A 91 -53.34 15.12 12.40
N LYS A 92 -53.26 14.04 11.62
CA LYS A 92 -53.38 12.64 12.03
C LYS A 92 -52.15 11.82 11.68
N THR A 93 -51.45 12.19 10.61
CA THR A 93 -50.15 11.59 10.27
C THR A 93 -49.12 12.65 9.97
N LEU A 94 -47.86 12.32 10.22
CA LEU A 94 -46.69 13.12 9.88
C LEU A 94 -45.76 12.29 9.01
N SER A 95 -45.31 12.86 7.90
CA SER A 95 -44.24 12.33 7.05
C SER A 95 -43.31 13.46 6.64
N GLY A 96 -42.18 13.14 6.01
CA GLY A 96 -41.27 14.19 5.57
C GLY A 96 -39.93 13.69 5.08
N LYS A 97 -39.01 14.63 4.90
CA LYS A 97 -37.61 14.39 4.58
C LYS A 97 -36.73 15.18 5.53
N VAL A 98 -35.50 14.72 5.73
CA VAL A 98 -34.49 15.44 6.51
C VAL A 98 -33.21 15.51 5.70
N ASN A 99 -32.59 16.67 5.65
CA ASN A 99 -31.22 16.83 5.18
C ASN A 99 -30.34 16.97 6.43
N ALA A 100 -29.52 15.96 6.71
CA ALA A 100 -28.58 15.98 7.82
C ALA A 100 -27.22 16.49 7.33
N ALA A 101 -26.76 17.63 7.83
CA ALA A 101 -25.44 18.14 7.52
C ALA A 101 -24.38 17.37 8.31
N SER A 102 -23.27 17.05 7.65
CA SER A 102 -22.08 16.50 8.30
C SER A 102 -20.80 17.03 7.68
N VAL A 103 -19.71 16.93 8.42
CA VAL A 103 -18.37 17.27 7.97
C VAL A 103 -17.48 16.08 8.23
N ILE A 104 -16.79 15.64 7.18
CA ILE A 104 -15.71 14.66 7.27
C ILE A 104 -14.40 15.43 7.39
N SER A 105 -13.66 15.21 8.47
CA SER A 105 -12.38 15.86 8.75
C SER A 105 -11.27 14.83 8.76
N ALA A 106 -10.34 14.92 7.83
CA ALA A 106 -9.18 14.05 7.71
C ALA A 106 -7.90 14.91 7.55
N PRO A 107 -6.70 14.34 7.73
CA PRO A 107 -5.45 15.02 7.39
C PRO A 107 -5.47 15.56 5.96
N GLY A 108 -5.31 16.87 5.82
CA GLY A 108 -5.30 17.56 4.53
C GLY A 108 -6.66 17.63 3.80
N LEU A 109 -7.76 17.19 4.40
CA LEU A 109 -9.08 17.14 3.76
C LEU A 109 -10.21 17.53 4.73
N THR A 110 -11.07 18.44 4.29
CA THR A 110 -12.33 18.75 4.98
C THR A 110 -13.45 18.73 3.97
N LEU A 111 -14.40 17.81 4.13
CA LEU A 111 -15.48 17.55 3.17
C LEU A 111 -16.85 17.74 3.83
N PRO A 112 -17.59 18.82 3.51
CA PRO A 112 -18.98 18.94 3.92
C PRO A 112 -19.87 18.01 3.11
N LEU A 113 -20.80 17.34 3.78
CA LEU A 113 -21.79 16.43 3.20
C LEU A 113 -23.19 16.78 3.70
N VAL A 114 -24.19 16.45 2.87
CA VAL A 114 -25.60 16.52 3.25
C VAL A 114 -26.23 15.17 2.93
N ILE A 115 -26.69 14.48 3.96
CA ILE A 115 -27.28 13.14 3.85
C ILE A 115 -28.80 13.29 3.79
N PRO A 116 -29.44 12.94 2.66
CA PRO A 116 -30.90 12.94 2.57
C PRO A 116 -31.46 11.71 3.28
N MET A 117 -32.40 11.96 4.19
CA MET A 117 -33.12 10.94 4.95
C MET A 117 -34.63 11.07 4.72
N GLN A 118 -35.33 9.95 4.84
CA GLN A 118 -36.77 9.86 4.66
C GLN A 118 -37.46 9.60 6.00
N ILE A 119 -38.48 10.39 6.32
CA ILE A 119 -39.43 10.11 7.40
C ILE A 119 -40.64 9.41 6.78
N PRO A 120 -40.86 8.11 7.04
CA PRO A 120 -42.07 7.43 6.60
C PRO A 120 -43.31 7.99 7.30
N SER A 121 -44.48 7.82 6.69
CA SER A 121 -45.74 8.27 7.29
C SER A 121 -45.98 7.59 8.63
N LYS A 122 -46.12 8.40 9.68
CA LYS A 122 -46.36 7.97 11.05
C LYS A 122 -47.67 8.56 11.58
N ALA A 123 -48.51 7.72 12.17
CA ALA A 123 -49.69 8.17 12.90
C ALA A 123 -49.30 8.88 14.20
N LEU A 124 -49.97 9.99 14.49
CA LEU A 124 -49.84 10.66 15.78
C LEU A 124 -50.54 9.85 16.87
N PRO A 125 -50.01 9.84 18.12
CA PRO A 125 -50.72 9.30 19.27
C PRO A 125 -52.11 9.92 19.45
N ASP A 126 -53.03 9.18 20.06
CA ASP A 126 -54.39 9.65 20.35
C ASP A 126 -54.44 10.65 21.53
N SER A 127 -53.45 10.61 22.42
CA SER A 127 -53.30 11.50 23.58
C SER A 127 -52.13 12.47 23.42
N GLN A 128 -52.20 13.60 24.12
CA GLN A 128 -51.11 14.57 24.20
C GLN A 128 -49.94 14.01 25.02
N GLU A 129 -48.98 13.42 24.33
CA GLU A 129 -47.77 12.86 24.92
C GLU A 129 -46.57 13.00 23.97
N ALA A 130 -45.37 12.83 24.52
CA ALA A 130 -44.16 12.74 23.70
C ALA A 130 -44.20 11.46 22.85
N PHE A 131 -43.69 11.54 21.61
CA PHE A 131 -43.72 10.42 20.69
C PHE A 131 -42.46 10.39 19.81
N SER A 132 -42.07 9.21 19.35
CA SER A 132 -40.89 9.08 18.49
C SER A 132 -41.22 9.31 17.01
N VAL A 133 -40.27 9.73 16.20
CA VAL A 133 -40.36 9.76 14.73
C VAL A 133 -39.07 9.16 14.20
N SER A 134 -39.17 8.17 13.32
CA SER A 134 -38.00 7.52 12.72
C SER A 134 -37.68 8.15 11.37
N ALA A 135 -36.40 8.25 11.04
CA ALA A 135 -35.91 8.61 9.72
C ALA A 135 -34.78 7.66 9.32
N SER A 136 -34.64 7.37 8.03
CA SER A 136 -33.52 6.58 7.53
C SER A 136 -32.95 7.13 6.22
N GLY A 137 -31.65 6.94 6.01
CA GLY A 137 -30.93 7.41 4.83
C GLY A 137 -29.66 6.60 4.57
N GLN A 138 -28.96 6.95 3.50
CA GLN A 138 -27.72 6.30 3.09
C GLN A 138 -26.63 7.34 2.82
N THR A 139 -25.43 7.08 3.31
CA THR A 139 -24.26 7.92 3.01
C THR A 139 -23.70 7.59 1.62
N PRO A 140 -23.00 8.53 0.97
CA PRO A 140 -22.12 8.14 -0.14
C PRO A 140 -20.99 7.24 0.37
N SER A 141 -20.43 6.41 -0.53
CA SER A 141 -19.17 5.72 -0.26
C SER A 141 -18.03 6.73 -0.29
N LEU A 142 -17.16 6.68 0.72
CA LEU A 142 -15.97 7.50 0.83
C LEU A 142 -14.74 6.66 0.50
N SER A 143 -13.66 7.30 0.08
CA SER A 143 -12.33 6.68 -0.01
C SER A 143 -11.29 7.73 0.31
N PHE A 144 -10.17 7.27 0.87
CA PHE A 144 -9.08 8.12 1.33
C PHE A 144 -7.78 7.67 0.68
N THR A 145 -6.87 8.60 0.46
CA THR A 145 -5.55 8.30 -0.11
C THR A 145 -4.50 8.29 0.99
N THR A 146 -3.26 7.93 0.66
CA THR A 146 -2.10 8.04 1.56
C THR A 146 -1.88 9.46 2.07
N ALA A 147 -2.33 10.49 1.33
CA ALA A 147 -2.28 11.87 1.79
C ALA A 147 -3.22 12.17 2.98
N ASN A 148 -4.16 11.26 3.26
CA ASN A 148 -5.18 11.39 4.31
C ASN A 148 -4.99 10.36 5.44
N THR A 149 -3.85 9.68 5.48
CA THR A 149 -3.52 8.71 6.53
C THR A 149 -3.57 9.33 7.92
N GLY A 150 -4.23 8.63 8.85
CA GLY A 150 -4.50 9.10 10.20
C GLY A 150 -6.00 9.05 10.57
N GLU A 151 -6.39 9.85 11.57
CA GLU A 151 -7.76 9.91 12.07
C GLU A 151 -8.68 10.68 11.13
N VAL A 152 -9.83 10.08 10.80
CA VAL A 152 -10.90 10.68 10.01
C VAL A 152 -12.15 10.79 10.87
N ASP A 153 -12.50 12.00 11.26
CA ASP A 153 -13.68 12.28 12.07
C ASP A 153 -14.91 12.52 11.21
N ILE A 154 -16.01 11.86 11.59
CA ILE A 154 -17.35 12.10 11.07
C ILE A 154 -18.12 12.94 12.08
N VAL A 155 -18.33 14.21 11.77
CA VAL A 155 -19.02 15.15 12.67
C VAL A 155 -20.37 15.52 12.07
N VAL A 156 -21.46 15.27 12.79
CA VAL A 156 -22.80 15.70 12.39
C VAL A 156 -23.09 17.11 12.91
N GLY A 157 -23.85 17.87 12.13
CA GLY A 157 -24.25 19.23 12.44
C GLY A 157 -25.76 19.42 12.33
N ASP A 158 -26.17 20.58 11.84
CA ASP A 158 -27.58 20.99 11.78
C ASP A 158 -28.42 20.10 10.85
N LEU A 159 -29.73 20.10 11.12
CA LEU A 159 -30.73 19.39 10.32
C LEU A 159 -31.69 20.38 9.68
N VAL A 160 -32.08 20.12 8.44
CA VAL A 160 -33.20 20.80 7.79
C VAL A 160 -34.28 19.79 7.48
N MET A 161 -35.42 19.92 8.14
CA MET A 161 -36.56 19.01 7.98
C MET A 161 -37.63 19.62 7.09
N GLN A 162 -38.19 18.78 6.24
CA GLN A 162 -39.28 19.10 5.32
C GLN A 162 -40.46 18.21 5.68
N LEU A 163 -41.42 18.77 6.42
CA LEU A 163 -42.48 18.02 7.09
C LEU A 163 -43.84 18.25 6.43
N GLN A 164 -44.63 17.19 6.37
CA GLN A 164 -45.96 17.16 5.78
C GLN A 164 -46.97 16.54 6.77
N PRO A 165 -47.67 17.37 7.56
CA PRO A 165 -48.81 16.95 8.35
C PRO A 165 -50.04 16.71 7.44
N LEU A 166 -50.69 15.57 7.60
CA LEU A 166 -51.91 15.18 6.88
C LEU A 166 -53.08 14.95 7.83
N ASP A 167 -54.29 15.30 7.39
CA ASP A 167 -55.53 15.02 8.13
C ASP A 167 -55.96 13.55 8.06
N GLY A 168 -57.09 13.21 8.69
CA GLY A 168 -57.64 11.84 8.69
C GLY A 168 -58.09 11.33 7.31
N ASN A 169 -58.16 12.20 6.29
CA ASN A 169 -58.50 11.87 4.92
C ASN A 169 -57.26 11.89 4.00
N THR A 170 -56.05 11.94 4.56
CA THR A 170 -54.76 12.03 3.84
C THR A 170 -54.55 13.34 3.05
N ASN A 171 -55.33 14.38 3.32
CA ASN A 171 -55.12 15.70 2.71
C ASN A 171 -54.12 16.51 3.53
N PRO A 172 -53.35 17.42 2.92
CA PRO A 172 -52.53 18.39 3.65
C PRO A 172 -53.38 19.19 4.65
N THR A 173 -52.85 19.37 5.87
CA THR A 173 -53.49 20.26 6.85
C THR A 173 -53.43 21.73 6.42
N GLY A 174 -54.09 22.63 7.16
CA GLY A 174 -54.03 24.08 6.91
C GLY A 174 -52.63 24.69 7.03
N LEU A 175 -51.70 24.02 7.69
CA LEU A 175 -50.28 24.41 7.73
C LEU A 175 -49.56 24.10 6.41
N GLY A 176 -50.07 23.13 5.65
CA GLY A 176 -49.41 22.62 4.45
C GLY A 176 -48.07 21.96 4.74
N PHE A 177 -47.25 21.88 3.70
CA PHE A 177 -45.85 21.50 3.82
C PHE A 177 -45.06 22.64 4.46
N PHE A 178 -44.17 22.33 5.39
CA PHE A 178 -43.33 23.33 6.04
C PHE A 178 -41.90 22.82 6.24
N GLU A 179 -40.99 23.78 6.33
CA GLU A 179 -39.59 23.54 6.66
C GLU A 179 -39.36 23.86 8.14
N SER A 180 -38.50 23.07 8.78
CA SER A 180 -38.04 23.29 10.15
C SER A 180 -36.53 23.15 10.19
N GLU A 181 -35.87 24.21 10.61
CA GLU A 181 -34.43 24.25 10.83
C GLU A 181 -34.16 23.82 12.28
N CYS A 182 -33.26 22.85 12.45
CA CYS A 182 -32.82 22.36 13.75
C CYS A 182 -31.33 22.58 13.91
N SER A 183 -30.95 23.33 14.93
CA SER A 183 -29.55 23.53 15.30
C SER A 183 -29.13 22.55 16.37
N LEU A 184 -27.92 21.99 16.24
CA LEU A 184 -27.33 21.15 17.28
C LEU A 184 -27.07 21.99 18.54
N ASP A 185 -27.49 21.49 19.71
CA ASP A 185 -27.36 22.24 20.96
C ASP A 185 -25.89 22.43 21.36
N SER A 186 -25.58 23.60 21.96
CA SER A 186 -24.22 23.93 22.38
C SER A 186 -23.70 22.97 23.47
N GLY A 187 -22.41 22.63 23.40
CA GLY A 187 -21.76 21.75 24.38
C GLY A 187 -21.66 20.29 23.92
N GLN A 188 -22.21 19.95 22.76
CA GLN A 188 -22.07 18.66 22.09
C GLN A 188 -21.07 18.80 20.93
N THR A 189 -20.21 17.79 20.72
CA THR A 189 -19.21 17.83 19.65
C THR A 189 -19.79 17.46 18.28
N GLY A 190 -20.91 16.75 18.26
CA GLY A 190 -21.44 16.13 17.03
C GLY A 190 -20.55 15.01 16.49
N LEU A 191 -19.47 14.63 17.17
CA LEU A 191 -18.60 13.54 16.73
C LEU A 191 -19.38 12.22 16.80
N LEU A 192 -19.61 11.62 15.64
CA LEU A 192 -20.35 10.38 15.51
C LEU A 192 -19.41 9.18 15.52
N HIS A 193 -18.31 9.25 14.77
CA HIS A 193 -17.32 8.18 14.67
C HIS A 193 -15.97 8.70 14.20
N THR A 194 -14.90 7.99 14.54
CA THR A 194 -13.55 8.21 14.02
C THR A 194 -13.09 6.95 13.29
N ILE A 195 -12.75 7.09 12.01
CA ILE A 195 -12.17 6.03 11.18
C ILE A 195 -10.66 6.22 11.15
N ILE A 196 -9.88 5.14 11.25
CA ILE A 196 -8.43 5.20 11.03
C ILE A 196 -8.10 4.82 9.59
N VAL A 197 -7.51 5.74 8.83
CA VAL A 197 -6.91 5.40 7.54
C VAL A 197 -5.49 4.93 7.81
N ASP A 198 -5.23 3.64 7.55
CA ASP A 198 -3.95 3.00 7.84
C ASP A 198 -2.81 3.64 7.01
N GLU A 199 -1.57 3.52 7.50
CA GLU A 199 -0.38 3.75 6.69
C GLU A 199 -0.27 2.64 5.65
N GLU A 200 -0.05 3.01 4.38
CA GLU A 200 0.27 2.00 3.37
C GLU A 200 1.67 1.47 3.66
N THR A 201 1.76 0.24 4.14
CA THR A 201 3.06 -0.38 4.41
C THR A 201 3.78 -0.57 3.08
N SER A 202 4.93 0.08 2.90
CA SER A 202 5.88 -0.27 1.84
C SER A 202 6.18 -1.76 1.95
N GLN A 203 5.80 -2.54 0.94
CA GLN A 203 6.13 -3.96 0.90
C GLN A 203 7.45 -4.11 0.16
N ASP A 204 8.44 -4.67 0.84
CA ASP A 204 9.69 -5.08 0.23
C ASP A 204 9.43 -6.26 -0.70
N ALA A 205 9.68 -6.07 -1.99
CA ALA A 205 9.63 -7.14 -2.97
C ALA A 205 11.03 -7.78 -3.10
N VAL A 206 11.13 -9.05 -2.72
CA VAL A 206 12.41 -9.80 -2.71
C VAL A 206 12.53 -10.63 -3.98
N PHE A 207 13.62 -10.43 -4.71
CA PHE A 207 13.92 -11.14 -5.95
C PHE A 207 15.30 -11.79 -5.89
N PRO A 208 15.37 -13.10 -5.62
CA PRO A 208 16.55 -13.87 -5.98
C PRO A 208 16.84 -13.75 -7.48
N PHE A 209 18.11 -13.68 -7.85
CA PHE A 209 18.50 -13.64 -9.25
C PHE A 209 19.65 -14.57 -9.58
N ILE A 210 19.66 -15.00 -10.84
CA ILE A 210 20.74 -15.75 -11.46
C ILE A 210 21.03 -15.19 -12.85
N GLY A 211 22.26 -15.29 -13.32
CA GLY A 211 22.62 -14.84 -14.65
C GLY A 211 24.10 -14.94 -14.94
N GLN A 212 24.57 -14.12 -15.86
CA GLN A 212 25.97 -14.03 -16.24
C GLN A 212 26.37 -12.63 -16.67
N ALA A 213 27.63 -12.29 -16.39
CA ALA A 213 28.33 -11.18 -17.04
C ALA A 213 29.36 -11.73 -18.03
N THR A 214 29.27 -11.30 -19.28
CA THR A 214 30.28 -11.57 -20.30
C THR A 214 31.31 -10.45 -20.29
N ILE A 215 32.55 -10.81 -19.98
CA ILE A 215 33.71 -9.93 -19.81
C ILE A 215 34.50 -9.90 -21.11
N ASN A 216 34.69 -8.70 -21.66
CA ASN A 216 35.41 -8.45 -22.91
C ASN A 216 34.99 -9.40 -24.06
N GLN A 217 33.73 -9.85 -24.12
CA GLN A 217 33.19 -10.81 -25.12
C GLN A 217 33.77 -12.24 -25.09
N HIS A 218 34.68 -12.59 -24.18
CA HIS A 218 35.44 -13.85 -24.25
C HIS A 218 35.34 -14.71 -22.99
N SER A 219 34.74 -14.22 -21.90
CA SER A 219 34.68 -14.97 -20.65
C SER A 219 33.41 -14.66 -19.88
N ASP A 220 32.75 -15.71 -19.42
CA ASP A 220 31.52 -15.56 -18.64
C ASP A 220 31.82 -15.68 -17.15
N LEU A 221 31.30 -14.72 -16.38
CA LEU A 221 31.26 -14.71 -14.94
C LEU A 221 29.82 -15.06 -14.52
N PRO A 222 29.56 -16.23 -13.94
CA PRO A 222 28.23 -16.54 -13.41
C PRO A 222 27.88 -15.60 -12.27
N LEU A 223 26.65 -15.12 -12.23
CA LEU A 223 26.14 -14.22 -11.20
C LEU A 223 24.96 -14.85 -10.47
N SER A 224 24.90 -14.63 -9.17
CA SER A 224 23.72 -14.88 -8.34
C SER A 224 23.64 -13.85 -7.23
N GLY A 225 22.47 -13.71 -6.63
CA GLY A 225 22.27 -12.80 -5.51
C GLY A 225 20.80 -12.54 -5.22
N THR A 226 20.53 -11.42 -4.57
CA THR A 226 19.19 -10.97 -4.20
C THR A 226 19.05 -9.47 -4.42
N LEU A 227 17.92 -9.07 -4.99
CA LEU A 227 17.47 -7.69 -5.09
C LEU A 227 16.24 -7.53 -4.20
N VAL A 228 16.30 -6.62 -3.23
CA VAL A 228 15.15 -6.25 -2.40
C VAL A 228 14.70 -4.86 -2.83
N LEU A 229 13.48 -4.72 -3.34
CA LEU A 229 12.93 -3.44 -3.77
C LEU A 229 11.93 -2.91 -2.75
N ALA A 230 12.18 -1.70 -2.26
CA ALA A 230 11.19 -0.93 -1.54
C ALA A 230 10.25 -0.29 -2.57
N VAL A 231 8.99 -0.76 -2.60
CA VAL A 231 7.98 -0.25 -3.50
C VAL A 231 7.07 0.70 -2.75
N GLU A 232 7.18 1.99 -3.08
CA GLU A 232 6.24 2.99 -2.59
C GLU A 232 4.98 2.99 -3.46
N PRO A 233 3.79 2.84 -2.85
CA PRO A 233 2.54 2.83 -3.59
C PRO A 233 2.30 4.11 -4.39
N GLY A 234 1.91 3.95 -5.66
CA GLY A 234 1.67 5.07 -6.58
C GLY A 234 2.94 5.77 -7.07
N SER A 235 4.13 5.37 -6.60
CA SER A 235 5.41 5.81 -7.14
C SER A 235 5.82 4.92 -8.32
N THR A 236 6.39 5.54 -9.35
CA THR A 236 7.14 4.82 -10.39
C THR A 236 8.60 4.67 -10.03
N ASP A 237 9.10 5.44 -9.06
CA ASP A 237 10.48 5.37 -8.61
C ASP A 237 10.62 4.26 -7.58
N ILE A 238 11.75 3.56 -7.63
CA ILE A 238 12.08 2.48 -6.70
C ILE A 238 13.48 2.70 -6.11
N ALA A 239 13.63 2.26 -4.87
CA ALA A 239 14.93 2.10 -4.21
C ALA A 239 15.06 0.64 -3.77
N GLY A 240 16.28 0.14 -3.66
CA GLY A 240 16.46 -1.23 -3.22
C GLY A 240 17.89 -1.66 -2.91
N ASP A 241 18.03 -2.76 -2.20
CA ASP A 241 19.31 -3.36 -1.89
C ASP A 241 19.62 -4.47 -2.90
N MET A 242 20.68 -4.28 -3.69
CA MET A 242 21.19 -5.32 -4.60
C MET A 242 22.45 -5.96 -4.02
N VAL A 243 22.36 -7.23 -3.63
CA VAL A 243 23.48 -7.99 -3.06
C VAL A 243 23.84 -9.13 -4.01
N PHE A 244 25.11 -9.17 -4.42
CA PHE A 244 25.65 -10.25 -5.23
C PHE A 244 26.40 -11.26 -4.37
N ASP A 245 26.21 -12.54 -4.66
CA ASP A 245 27.06 -13.59 -4.12
C ASP A 245 28.47 -13.52 -4.73
N SER A 246 29.45 -14.10 -4.03
CA SER A 246 30.80 -14.23 -4.59
C SER A 246 30.82 -15.18 -5.79
N ALA A 247 31.50 -14.78 -6.85
CA ALA A 247 31.56 -15.53 -8.11
C ALA A 247 32.99 -15.95 -8.45
N ARG A 248 33.17 -16.92 -9.34
CA ARG A 248 34.49 -17.36 -9.78
C ARG A 248 34.75 -16.95 -11.23
N LEU A 249 35.76 -16.11 -11.42
CA LEU A 249 36.19 -15.63 -12.73
C LEU A 249 37.30 -16.52 -13.29
N ILE A 250 37.13 -16.94 -14.55
CA ILE A 250 38.15 -17.67 -15.30
C ILE A 250 38.27 -17.05 -16.70
N VAL A 251 39.35 -16.32 -16.93
CA VAL A 251 39.63 -15.69 -18.24
C VAL A 251 40.76 -16.42 -18.92
N LYS A 252 40.56 -16.85 -20.17
CA LYS A 252 41.55 -17.59 -20.96
C LYS A 252 41.83 -16.85 -22.27
N VAL A 253 43.09 -16.45 -22.46
CA VAL A 253 43.56 -15.86 -23.72
C VAL A 253 44.54 -16.81 -24.37
N ILE A 254 44.25 -17.17 -25.63
CA ILE A 254 45.03 -18.10 -26.44
C ILE A 254 45.70 -17.31 -27.57
N SER A 255 47.03 -17.37 -27.65
CA SER A 255 47.80 -16.74 -28.73
C SER A 255 48.77 -17.73 -29.35
N PHE A 256 48.49 -18.15 -30.59
CA PHE A 256 49.21 -19.13 -31.41
C PHE A 256 49.44 -20.51 -30.75
N PHE A 257 50.25 -20.57 -29.68
CA PHE A 257 50.52 -21.77 -28.89
C PHE A 257 50.51 -21.53 -27.37
N ASN A 258 50.40 -20.28 -26.92
CA ASN A 258 50.47 -19.92 -25.51
C ASN A 258 49.08 -19.65 -24.95
N THR A 259 48.76 -20.25 -23.80
CA THR A 259 47.53 -19.96 -23.06
C THR A 259 47.87 -19.24 -21.78
N LEU A 260 47.37 -18.02 -21.64
CA LEU A 260 47.37 -17.25 -20.40
C LEU A 260 45.98 -17.37 -19.76
N THR A 261 45.94 -17.83 -18.51
CA THR A 261 44.70 -17.96 -17.75
C THR A 261 44.76 -17.10 -16.50
N LEU A 262 43.75 -16.27 -16.27
CA LEU A 262 43.48 -15.61 -15.00
C LEU A 262 42.37 -16.37 -14.27
N GLU A 263 42.61 -16.75 -13.02
CA GLU A 263 41.58 -17.29 -12.12
C GLU A 263 41.50 -16.39 -10.89
N ALA A 264 40.29 -15.95 -10.51
CA ALA A 264 40.06 -15.14 -9.32
C ALA A 264 38.67 -15.42 -8.73
N ASP A 265 38.53 -15.22 -7.42
CA ASP A 265 37.23 -15.13 -6.77
C ASP A 265 36.83 -13.65 -6.75
N VAL A 266 35.63 -13.34 -7.21
CA VAL A 266 35.10 -11.99 -7.34
C VAL A 266 34.15 -11.72 -6.19
N ALA A 267 34.45 -10.68 -5.41
CA ALA A 267 33.57 -10.17 -4.38
C ALA A 267 33.05 -8.80 -4.79
N PHE A 268 31.76 -8.56 -4.54
CA PHE A 268 31.07 -7.33 -4.88
C PHE A 268 30.73 -6.57 -3.59
N HIS A 269 30.96 -5.26 -3.58
CA HIS A 269 30.67 -4.39 -2.45
C HIS A 269 29.79 -3.22 -2.93
N PRO A 270 28.46 -3.35 -2.87
CA PRO A 270 27.51 -2.29 -3.22
C PRO A 270 27.85 -0.97 -2.52
N GLN A 271 27.73 0.14 -3.26
CA GLN A 271 27.98 1.49 -2.78
C GLN A 271 26.65 2.25 -2.72
N GLY A 272 25.91 2.04 -1.63
CA GLY A 272 24.56 2.55 -1.46
C GLY A 272 23.49 1.68 -2.12
N GLU A 273 22.24 2.12 -1.98
CA GLU A 273 21.06 1.49 -2.56
C GLU A 273 21.07 1.60 -4.10
N ALA A 274 20.50 0.59 -4.75
CA ALA A 274 20.11 0.66 -6.14
C ALA A 274 18.96 1.64 -6.29
N ASP A 275 19.00 2.45 -7.35
CA ASP A 275 17.94 3.38 -7.72
C ASP A 275 17.34 3.00 -9.07
N GLY A 276 16.06 3.26 -9.26
CA GLY A 276 15.39 2.82 -10.49
C GLY A 276 13.98 3.35 -10.69
N SER A 277 13.34 2.82 -11.71
CA SER A 277 11.93 3.10 -11.99
C SER A 277 11.24 1.89 -12.61
N ILE A 278 9.92 1.78 -12.41
CA ILE A 278 9.04 0.80 -13.00
C ILE A 278 7.99 1.53 -13.83
N SER A 279 7.88 1.20 -15.12
CA SER A 279 6.86 1.71 -16.04
C SER A 279 6.54 0.67 -17.10
N ASP A 280 5.26 0.45 -17.40
CA ASP A 280 4.80 -0.42 -18.49
C ASP A 280 5.49 -1.80 -18.52
N ASP A 281 5.44 -2.56 -17.42
CA ASP A 281 6.10 -3.86 -17.25
C ASP A 281 7.63 -3.84 -17.50
N SER A 282 8.26 -2.67 -17.46
CA SER A 282 9.69 -2.47 -17.62
C SER A 282 10.29 -1.92 -16.33
N LEU A 283 11.36 -2.56 -15.87
CA LEU A 283 12.16 -2.13 -14.73
C LEU A 283 13.50 -1.57 -15.25
N THR A 284 13.86 -0.38 -14.81
CA THR A 284 15.21 0.18 -14.94
C THR A 284 15.87 0.24 -13.57
N LEU A 285 17.10 -0.23 -13.44
CA LEU A 285 17.85 -0.29 -12.19
C LEU A 285 19.27 0.20 -12.39
N ARG A 286 19.77 0.99 -11.44
CA ARG A 286 21.13 1.47 -11.41
C ARG A 286 21.78 1.12 -10.08
N GLN A 287 22.95 0.47 -10.14
CA GLN A 287 23.73 0.09 -8.96
C GLN A 287 25.20 0.48 -9.13
N SER A 288 25.74 1.15 -8.13
CA SER A 288 27.18 1.40 -7.99
C SER A 288 27.82 0.32 -7.12
N THR A 289 28.87 -0.36 -7.58
CA THR A 289 29.51 -1.45 -6.81
C THR A 289 31.03 -1.47 -6.95
N GLU A 290 31.76 -1.63 -5.84
CA GLU A 290 33.21 -1.89 -5.89
C GLU A 290 33.45 -3.39 -6.12
N VAL A 291 34.28 -3.73 -7.10
CA VAL A 291 34.62 -5.11 -7.44
C VAL A 291 36.01 -5.43 -6.89
N GLN A 292 36.11 -6.52 -6.13
CA GLN A 292 37.37 -7.01 -5.58
C GLN A 292 37.70 -8.40 -6.12
N LEU A 293 38.94 -8.58 -6.57
CA LEU A 293 39.49 -9.86 -6.98
C LEU A 293 40.32 -10.44 -5.82
N GLN A 294 39.84 -11.55 -5.30
CA GLN A 294 40.51 -12.33 -4.27
C GLN A 294 41.15 -13.56 -4.90
N ASN A 295 42.21 -14.05 -4.25
CA ASN A 295 42.92 -15.26 -4.67
C ASN A 295 43.37 -15.26 -6.13
N ALA A 296 43.60 -14.08 -6.73
CA ALA A 296 43.86 -13.96 -8.16
C ALA A 296 45.21 -14.60 -8.53
N ARG A 297 45.19 -15.47 -9.54
CA ARG A 297 46.35 -16.26 -10.00
C ARG A 297 46.46 -16.23 -11.52
N LEU A 298 47.67 -16.04 -12.01
CA LEU A 298 47.99 -16.22 -13.43
C LEU A 298 48.60 -17.61 -13.65
N LYS A 299 48.12 -18.28 -14.70
CA LYS A 299 48.69 -19.52 -15.21
C LYS A 299 49.15 -19.33 -16.64
N MET A 300 50.32 -19.87 -16.96
CA MET A 300 50.83 -19.98 -18.32
C MET A 300 50.95 -21.48 -18.64
N PHE A 301 50.34 -21.92 -19.74
CA PHE A 301 50.23 -23.36 -20.08
C PHE A 301 49.61 -24.21 -18.96
N GLY A 302 48.69 -23.64 -18.18
CA GLY A 302 48.07 -24.32 -17.04
C GLY A 302 48.95 -24.43 -15.79
N LEU A 303 50.21 -24.01 -15.85
CA LEU A 303 51.12 -23.95 -14.71
C LEU A 303 51.04 -22.57 -14.05
N PRO A 304 50.90 -22.48 -12.72
CA PRO A 304 50.86 -21.19 -12.02
C PRO A 304 52.20 -20.47 -12.16
N ILE A 305 52.18 -19.26 -12.68
CA ILE A 305 53.36 -18.38 -12.79
C ILE A 305 53.45 -17.35 -11.66
N SER A 306 52.36 -17.17 -10.91
CA SER A 306 52.31 -16.37 -9.69
C SER A 306 52.34 -17.29 -8.46
N SER A 307 53.34 -17.09 -7.57
CA SER A 307 53.55 -17.93 -6.37
C SER A 307 52.59 -17.66 -5.22
N SER A 308 51.85 -16.55 -5.26
CA SER A 308 50.92 -16.15 -4.19
C SER A 308 49.72 -15.45 -4.81
N GLY A 309 48.52 -15.83 -4.39
CA GLY A 309 47.30 -15.11 -4.79
C GLY A 309 47.37 -13.69 -4.25
N VAL A 310 47.00 -12.70 -5.06
CA VAL A 310 46.81 -11.33 -4.58
C VAL A 310 45.41 -11.20 -3.98
N GLY A 311 45.33 -10.70 -2.75
CA GLY A 311 44.09 -10.66 -1.96
C GLY A 311 43.52 -9.26 -1.73
N GLN A 312 44.04 -8.23 -2.43
CA GLN A 312 43.59 -6.83 -2.27
C GLN A 312 43.41 -6.10 -3.61
N CYS A 313 43.29 -6.84 -4.70
CA CYS A 313 43.08 -6.26 -6.01
C CYS A 313 41.63 -5.74 -6.10
N LYS A 314 41.45 -4.44 -6.34
CA LYS A 314 40.12 -3.82 -6.38
C LYS A 314 39.98 -2.86 -7.54
N SER A 315 38.75 -2.65 -8.00
CA SER A 315 38.43 -1.65 -9.01
C SER A 315 38.84 -0.26 -8.53
N GLN A 316 39.52 0.51 -9.39
CA GLN A 316 40.00 1.86 -9.05
C GLN A 316 38.85 2.84 -8.79
N SER A 317 37.70 2.63 -9.43
CA SER A 317 36.44 3.33 -9.19
C SER A 317 35.30 2.31 -9.09
N PRO A 318 34.15 2.68 -8.50
CA PRO A 318 32.96 1.83 -8.56
C PRO A 318 32.54 1.53 -10.00
N VAL A 319 32.10 0.30 -10.22
CA VAL A 319 31.46 -0.15 -11.44
C VAL A 319 30.00 0.30 -11.40
N MET A 320 29.57 1.04 -12.42
CA MET A 320 28.18 1.42 -12.57
C MET A 320 27.44 0.38 -13.41
N LEU A 321 26.49 -0.30 -12.80
CA LEU A 321 25.58 -1.24 -13.46
C LEU A 321 24.31 -0.49 -13.82
N ASN A 322 24.00 -0.38 -15.11
CA ASN A 322 22.72 0.12 -15.59
C ASN A 322 21.99 -1.07 -16.24
N LEU A 323 20.94 -1.54 -15.59
CA LEU A 323 20.16 -2.69 -16.01
C LEU A 323 18.76 -2.26 -16.41
N SER A 324 18.20 -2.88 -17.43
CA SER A 324 16.81 -2.65 -17.86
C SER A 324 16.16 -3.92 -18.35
N THR A 325 14.84 -4.01 -18.26
CA THR A 325 14.08 -5.06 -18.94
C THR A 325 14.32 -4.98 -20.45
N PRO A 326 14.77 -6.07 -21.12
CA PRO A 326 14.97 -6.07 -22.56
C PRO A 326 13.64 -5.84 -23.30
N GLY A 327 13.69 -5.32 -24.53
CA GLY A 327 12.49 -4.90 -25.27
C GLY A 327 11.50 -6.03 -25.62
N ASP A 328 11.91 -7.29 -25.52
CA ASP A 328 11.07 -8.49 -25.67
C ASP A 328 10.75 -9.19 -24.34
N GLY A 329 11.27 -8.68 -23.22
CA GLY A 329 11.01 -9.17 -21.86
C GLY A 329 9.95 -8.36 -21.14
N ASN A 330 9.41 -8.94 -20.07
CA ASN A 330 8.49 -8.27 -19.13
C ASN A 330 8.99 -8.48 -17.71
N PHE A 331 8.82 -7.45 -16.88
CA PHE A 331 9.01 -7.49 -15.44
C PHE A 331 7.67 -7.34 -14.71
N SER A 332 7.50 -8.07 -13.61
CA SER A 332 6.36 -7.89 -12.69
C SER A 332 6.79 -7.99 -11.24
N LEU A 333 6.11 -7.24 -10.36
CA LEU A 333 6.43 -7.23 -8.93
C LEU A 333 6.25 -8.60 -8.25
N ASN A 334 5.38 -9.47 -8.79
CA ASN A 334 5.13 -10.79 -8.20
C ASN A 334 5.92 -11.92 -8.87
N GLY A 335 6.35 -11.73 -10.13
CA GLY A 335 7.00 -12.78 -10.92
C GLY A 335 8.48 -12.57 -11.17
N GLY A 336 8.99 -11.34 -11.01
CA GLY A 336 10.30 -10.96 -11.50
C GLY A 336 10.32 -10.77 -13.02
N GLY A 337 11.48 -10.97 -13.64
CA GLY A 337 11.71 -10.75 -15.07
C GLY A 337 13.20 -10.67 -15.43
N PRO A 338 13.54 -10.73 -16.73
CA PRO A 338 14.92 -10.56 -17.19
C PRO A 338 15.34 -9.08 -17.10
N LEU A 339 16.60 -8.85 -16.77
CA LEU A 339 17.27 -7.57 -16.87
C LEU A 339 18.59 -7.74 -17.63
N GLU A 340 18.93 -6.77 -18.47
CA GLU A 340 20.20 -6.73 -19.19
C GLU A 340 20.82 -5.34 -19.16
N GLY A 341 22.13 -5.27 -19.37
CA GLY A 341 22.84 -4.00 -19.38
C GLY A 341 24.30 -4.12 -19.79
N GLN A 342 24.87 -2.96 -20.16
CA GLN A 342 26.29 -2.83 -20.43
C GLN A 342 26.99 -2.13 -19.27
N PHE A 343 28.23 -2.49 -19.02
CA PHE A 343 29.03 -1.87 -17.96
C PHE A 343 30.52 -1.79 -18.32
N GLU A 344 31.16 -0.75 -17.81
CA GLU A 344 32.60 -0.59 -17.89
C GLU A 344 33.26 -1.22 -16.65
N LEU A 345 34.25 -2.09 -16.88
CA LEU A 345 35.16 -2.51 -15.83
C LEU A 345 36.35 -1.56 -15.81
N PRO A 346 36.45 -0.69 -14.79
CA PRO A 346 37.58 0.21 -14.69
C PRO A 346 38.88 -0.57 -14.44
N PRO A 347 40.04 0.09 -14.57
CA PRO A 347 41.30 -0.49 -14.15
C PRO A 347 41.24 -0.94 -12.70
N PHE A 348 41.88 -2.07 -12.39
CA PHE A 348 42.12 -2.52 -11.04
C PHE A 348 43.44 -1.96 -10.51
N THR A 349 43.46 -1.69 -9.21
CA THR A 349 44.63 -1.25 -8.44
C THR A 349 44.94 -2.27 -7.33
N ASP A 350 46.11 -2.14 -6.71
CA ASP A 350 46.54 -2.93 -5.56
C ASP A 350 46.67 -4.45 -5.85
N CYS A 351 46.81 -4.80 -7.13
CA CYS A 351 47.01 -6.18 -7.59
C CYS A 351 48.51 -6.59 -7.65
N GLY A 352 49.39 -5.78 -7.06
CA GLY A 352 50.83 -6.00 -7.05
C GLY A 352 51.45 -6.08 -8.45
N LEU A 353 52.38 -7.01 -8.65
CA LEU A 353 53.06 -7.22 -9.94
C LEU A 353 52.10 -7.69 -11.06
N LEU A 354 50.87 -8.11 -10.74
CA LEU A 354 49.90 -8.61 -11.70
C LEU A 354 49.01 -7.52 -12.29
N THR A 355 49.06 -6.29 -11.76
CA THR A 355 48.16 -5.18 -12.12
C THR A 355 48.06 -4.95 -13.62
N SER A 356 49.20 -4.86 -14.32
CA SER A 356 49.20 -4.63 -15.77
C SER A 356 48.56 -5.78 -16.56
N ALA A 357 48.80 -7.02 -16.15
CA ALA A 357 48.28 -8.20 -16.84
C ALA A 357 46.77 -8.36 -16.60
N ILE A 358 46.30 -8.10 -15.38
CA ILE A 358 44.87 -8.14 -15.05
C ILE A 358 44.11 -7.08 -15.86
N ASN A 359 44.57 -5.83 -15.85
CA ASN A 359 43.90 -4.74 -16.57
C ASN A 359 43.86 -4.96 -18.08
N GLN A 360 44.87 -5.60 -18.66
CA GLN A 360 44.86 -5.98 -20.07
C GLN A 360 43.85 -7.09 -20.41
N LEU A 361 43.53 -7.96 -19.44
CA LEU A 361 42.65 -9.10 -19.64
C LEU A 361 41.17 -8.76 -19.43
N ILE A 362 40.84 -7.93 -18.43
CA ILE A 362 39.45 -7.81 -17.95
C ILE A 362 38.90 -6.39 -17.89
N SER A 363 39.75 -5.35 -17.92
CA SER A 363 39.25 -3.96 -17.93
C SER A 363 38.83 -3.56 -19.33
N GLY A 364 37.79 -2.72 -19.43
CA GLY A 364 37.23 -2.29 -20.71
C GLY A 364 35.75 -1.98 -20.63
N MET A 365 35.20 -1.42 -21.71
CA MET A 365 33.79 -1.02 -21.83
C MET A 365 32.89 -2.12 -22.44
N ASP A 366 33.47 -3.14 -23.06
CA ASP A 366 32.73 -4.15 -23.84
C ASP A 366 32.22 -5.30 -22.96
N ASN A 367 31.67 -4.99 -21.79
CA ASN A 367 31.07 -5.98 -20.90
C ASN A 367 29.55 -5.87 -20.91
N HIS A 368 28.91 -7.03 -20.91
CA HIS A 368 27.46 -7.16 -20.91
C HIS A 368 27.03 -8.05 -19.75
N MET A 369 25.91 -7.72 -19.12
CA MET A 369 25.30 -8.50 -18.05
C MET A 369 23.88 -8.87 -18.45
N ASN A 370 23.49 -10.11 -18.18
CA ASN A 370 22.10 -10.52 -18.13
C ASN A 370 21.83 -11.23 -16.80
N ILE A 371 20.71 -10.92 -16.18
CA ILE A 371 20.22 -11.60 -14.99
C ILE A 371 18.71 -11.82 -15.12
N THR A 372 18.20 -12.83 -14.43
CA THR A 372 16.77 -13.10 -14.32
C THR A 372 16.38 -13.02 -12.86
N LEU A 373 15.53 -12.05 -12.54
CA LEU A 373 14.87 -11.93 -11.25
C LEU A 373 13.74 -12.96 -11.17
N THR A 374 13.62 -13.66 -10.04
CA THR A 374 12.50 -14.57 -9.76
C THR A 374 11.71 -14.04 -8.57
N GLY A 375 10.40 -13.87 -8.70
CA GLY A 375 9.55 -13.50 -7.57
C GLY A 375 9.36 -14.68 -6.61
N GLU A 376 9.43 -14.44 -5.30
CA GLU A 376 8.95 -15.39 -4.30
C GLU A 376 7.45 -15.18 -4.07
N LEU A 377 6.65 -16.23 -4.28
CA LEU A 377 5.19 -16.22 -4.12
C LEU A 377 4.75 -16.39 -2.66
#